data_AF-A0A7Y2VI03-F1
#
_entry.id   AF-A0A7Y2VI03-F1
#
_cell.length_a   1.000
_cell.length_b   1.000
_cell.length_c   1.000
_cell.angle_alpha   90.00
_cell.angle_beta   90.00
_cell.angle_gamma   90.00
#
_symmetry.space_group_name_H-M   'P 1'
#
loop_
_entity.id
_entity.type
_entity.pdbx_description
1 polymer ?
#
loop_
_entity_poly.entity_id
_entity_poly.type
_entity_poly.pdbx_seq_one_letter_code
_entity_poly.pdbx_strand_id
1 'polypeptide(L)'
;MIALLGCLALTMTACGAEEESMGDEPVRLRVATFNIAMGLEEHGDLARALESGSDGRLHRVAEILRRVRPDVLLLNEFDYDAGVDAAR
;
A
#
# COMPACT_ATOMS: atom_id res chain seq x y z
N MET A 1 31.21 11.80 64.64
CA MET A 1 30.11 12.73 64.32
C MET A 1 30.40 13.34 62.95
N ILE A 2 29.71 12.80 61.93
CA ILE A 2 29.38 13.42 60.62
C ILE A 2 30.56 13.60 59.64
N ALA A 3 30.54 13.23 58.36
CA ALA A 3 29.75 12.37 57.46
C ALA A 3 30.54 12.42 56.12
N LEU A 4 30.77 11.32 55.41
CA LEU A 4 29.94 10.85 54.27
C LEU A 4 29.62 12.02 53.30
N LEU A 5 30.11 12.07 52.06
CA LEU A 5 29.51 11.53 50.82
C LEU A 5 30.12 12.41 49.70
N GLY A 6 30.46 12.01 48.47
CA GLY A 6 30.17 10.81 47.69
C GLY A 6 30.34 11.19 46.21
N CYS A 7 30.78 10.21 45.42
CA CYS A 7 30.59 10.08 43.97
C CYS A 7 31.29 11.06 43.00
N LEU A 8 32.49 10.64 42.61
CA LEU A 8 32.84 10.30 41.22
C LEU A 8 31.62 10.05 40.32
N ALA A 9 31.44 10.83 39.25
CA ALA A 9 30.93 10.35 37.95
C ALA A 9 31.07 11.42 36.86
N LEU A 10 31.98 11.12 35.94
CA LEU A 10 32.00 11.54 34.55
C LEU A 10 30.57 11.54 33.97
N THR A 11 30.05 12.70 33.55
CA THR A 11 28.87 12.78 32.65
C THR A 11 29.25 13.77 31.56
N MET A 12 29.89 13.28 30.49
CA MET A 12 29.22 12.91 29.23
C MET A 12 28.41 14.08 28.70
N THR A 13 28.94 14.70 27.65
CA THR A 13 28.21 15.36 26.57
C THR A 13 26.76 14.89 26.54
N ALA A 14 25.87 15.64 27.20
CA ALA A 14 24.44 15.42 27.06
C ALA A 14 24.10 15.93 25.67
N CYS A 15 24.08 14.96 24.75
CA CYS A 15 23.16 14.82 23.65
C CYS A 15 22.57 16.17 23.20
N GLY A 16 23.09 16.69 22.08
CA GLY A 16 22.16 17.29 21.14
C GLY A 16 21.12 16.22 20.85
N ALA A 17 20.01 16.25 21.57
CA ALA A 17 18.78 15.66 21.10
C ALA A 17 18.45 16.50 19.87
N GLU A 18 18.91 16.03 18.71
CA GLU A 18 18.22 16.31 17.47
C GLU A 18 16.81 15.78 17.73
N GLU A 19 15.90 16.68 18.11
CA GLU A 19 14.51 16.48 17.81
C GLU A 19 14.48 16.35 16.28
N GLU A 20 14.59 15.12 15.78
CA GLU A 20 14.02 14.80 14.49
C GLU A 20 12.54 15.14 14.64
N SER A 21 12.22 16.39 14.31
CA SER A 21 10.89 16.80 13.96
C SER A 21 10.51 15.87 12.83
N MET A 22 9.80 14.80 13.21
CA MET A 22 9.17 13.89 12.28
C MET A 22 8.17 14.76 11.54
N GLY A 23 8.64 15.28 10.41
CA GLY A 23 8.00 16.36 9.70
C GLY A 23 6.56 16.00 9.43
N ASP A 24 5.66 16.91 9.77
CA ASP A 24 4.29 16.95 9.27
C ASP A 24 4.30 17.32 7.78
N GLU A 25 5.15 16.64 7.01
CA GLU A 25 5.17 16.79 5.56
C GLU A 25 3.93 16.08 5.03
N PRO A 26 3.05 16.80 4.31
CA PRO A 26 1.79 16.23 3.88
C PRO A 26 2.03 15.04 2.95
N VAL A 27 1.52 13.87 3.34
CA VAL A 27 1.56 12.66 2.53
C VAL A 27 0.71 12.88 1.28
N ARG A 28 1.34 12.79 0.10
CA ARG A 28 0.64 12.86 -1.18
C ARG A 28 0.10 11.48 -1.55
N LEU A 29 -1.23 11.36 -1.63
CA LEU A 29 -1.93 10.13 -2.02
C LEU A 29 -2.60 10.28 -3.39
N ARG A 30 -2.50 9.25 -4.24
CA ARG A 30 -3.18 9.16 -5.54
C ARG A 30 -4.27 8.11 -5.46
N VAL A 31 -5.51 8.57 -5.44
CA VAL A 31 -6.69 7.70 -5.43
C VAL A 31 -7.28 7.65 -6.84
N ALA A 32 -7.59 6.45 -7.32
CA ALA A 32 -8.23 6.25 -8.61
C ALA A 32 -9.42 5.28 -8.47
N THR A 33 -10.37 5.41 -9.39
CA THR A 33 -11.40 4.40 -9.60
C THR A 33 -11.35 3.93 -11.05
N PHE A 34 -11.61 2.64 -11.26
CA PHE A 34 -11.65 2.03 -12.58
C PHE A 34 -12.85 1.10 -12.66
N ASN A 35 -13.68 1.26 -13.68
CA ASN A 35 -14.76 0.32 -13.96
C ASN A 35 -14.26 -0.74 -14.93
N ILE A 36 -14.34 -2.01 -14.53
CA ILE A 36 -13.85 -3.12 -15.34
C ILE A 36 -14.72 -3.33 -16.59
N ALA A 37 -16.06 -3.22 -16.47
CA ALA A 37 -17.07 -3.25 -17.53
C ALA A 37 -16.65 -4.03 -18.81
N MET A 38 -16.13 -5.25 -18.66
CA MET A 38 -15.53 -6.00 -19.78
C MET A 38 -16.55 -6.70 -20.69
N GLY A 39 -17.84 -6.52 -20.40
CA GLY A 39 -18.93 -7.15 -21.17
C GLY A 39 -18.89 -8.67 -21.08
N LEU A 40 -18.62 -9.20 -19.89
CA LEU A 40 -18.63 -10.64 -19.64
C LEU A 40 -20.08 -11.12 -19.56
N GLU A 41 -20.36 -12.27 -20.16
CA GLU A 41 -21.74 -12.74 -20.39
C GLU A 41 -22.20 -13.69 -19.29
N GLU A 42 -21.27 -14.49 -18.74
CA GLU A 42 -21.56 -15.52 -17.74
C GLU A 42 -20.83 -15.26 -16.41
N HIS A 43 -21.42 -15.74 -15.33
CA HIS A 43 -20.78 -15.70 -14.01
C HIS A 43 -19.48 -16.52 -14.01
N GLY A 44 -18.40 -15.96 -13.42
CA GLY A 44 -17.09 -16.62 -13.36
C GLY A 44 -16.24 -16.46 -14.63
N ASP A 45 -16.75 -15.78 -15.66
CA ASP A 45 -15.97 -15.42 -16.85
C ASP A 45 -14.72 -14.62 -16.48
N LEU A 46 -14.84 -13.68 -15.53
CA LEU A 46 -13.73 -12.84 -15.09
C LEU A 46 -12.69 -13.69 -14.37
N ALA A 47 -13.15 -14.56 -13.48
CA ALA A 47 -12.33 -15.48 -12.71
C ALA A 47 -11.49 -16.38 -13.65
N ARG A 48 -12.13 -17.01 -14.63
CA ARG A 48 -11.44 -17.81 -15.67
C ARG A 48 -10.49 -16.96 -16.52
N ALA A 49 -10.85 -15.72 -16.85
CA ALA A 49 -9.98 -14.82 -17.60
C ALA A 49 -8.72 -14.47 -16.80
N LEU A 50 -8.86 -14.21 -15.49
CA LEU A 50 -7.77 -13.96 -14.56
C LEU A 50 -6.87 -15.20 -14.43
N GLU A 51 -7.44 -16.38 -14.19
CA GLU A 51 -6.72 -17.66 -14.09
C GLU A 51 -5.95 -18.01 -15.38
N SER A 52 -6.53 -17.71 -16.54
CA SER A 52 -5.87 -17.95 -17.83
C SER A 52 -4.59 -17.15 -18.02
N GLY A 53 -4.46 -16.02 -17.32
CA GLY A 53 -3.33 -15.09 -17.44
C GLY A 53 -3.08 -14.54 -18.84
N SER A 54 -4.01 -14.70 -19.78
CA SER A 54 -3.80 -14.41 -21.22
C SER A 54 -4.88 -13.54 -21.86
N ASP A 55 -5.90 -13.11 -21.10
CA ASP A 55 -6.95 -12.22 -21.63
C ASP A 55 -6.37 -10.83 -21.97
N GLY A 56 -6.41 -10.46 -23.25
CA GLY A 56 -5.84 -9.21 -23.74
C GLY A 56 -6.53 -7.94 -23.21
N ARG A 57 -7.79 -8.01 -22.77
CA ARG A 57 -8.47 -6.87 -22.10
C ARG A 57 -7.88 -6.66 -20.71
N LEU A 58 -7.71 -7.72 -19.93
CA LEU A 58 -7.09 -7.65 -18.61
C LEU A 58 -5.65 -7.13 -18.68
N HIS A 59 -4.89 -7.50 -19.73
CA HIS A 59 -3.56 -6.94 -19.97
C HIS A 59 -3.59 -5.42 -20.18
N ARG A 60 -4.56 -4.90 -20.94
CA ARG A 60 -4.73 -3.46 -21.16
C ARG A 60 -5.15 -2.75 -19.87
N VAL A 61 -6.05 -3.33 -19.09
CA VAL A 61 -6.40 -2.79 -17.76
C VAL A 61 -5.14 -2.70 -16.90
N ALA A 62 -4.37 -3.78 -16.82
CA ALA A 62 -3.13 -3.80 -16.04
C ALA A 62 -2.10 -2.78 -16.55
N GLU A 63 -2.01 -2.54 -17.86
CA GLU A 63 -1.18 -1.49 -18.44
C GLU A 63 -1.61 -0.09 -17.98
N ILE A 64 -2.91 0.20 -18.01
CA ILE A 64 -3.46 1.47 -17.52
C ILE A 64 -3.13 1.66 -16.05
N LEU A 65 -3.38 0.66 -15.20
CA LEU A 65 -3.13 0.74 -13.76
C LEU A 65 -1.64 0.96 -13.45
N ARG A 66 -0.75 0.25 -14.15
CA ARG A 66 0.71 0.43 -14.04
C ARG A 66 1.18 1.82 -14.50
N ARG A 67 0.54 2.41 -15.50
CA ARG A 67 0.88 3.76 -15.97
C ARG A 67 0.35 4.84 -15.04
N VAL A 68 -0.87 4.67 -14.53
CA VAL A 68 -1.50 5.60 -13.61
C VAL A 68 -0.80 5.57 -12.26
N ARG A 69 -0.34 4.41 -11.77
CA ARG A 69 0.26 4.23 -10.43
C ARG A 69 -0.56 4.90 -9.32
N PRO A 70 -1.82 4.48 -9.10
CA PRO A 70 -2.56 4.89 -7.92
C PRO A 70 -2.00 4.20 -6.68
N ASP A 71 -2.07 4.89 -5.54
CA ASP A 71 -1.76 4.32 -4.23
C ASP A 71 -2.99 3.57 -3.68
N VAL A 72 -4.20 4.05 -4.01
CA VAL A 72 -5.46 3.42 -3.70
C VAL A 72 -6.30 3.31 -4.95
N LEU A 73 -6.76 2.10 -5.27
CA LEU A 73 -7.59 1.82 -6.44
C LEU A 73 -8.93 1.21 -6.01
N LEU A 74 -10.03 1.83 -6.42
CA LEU A 74 -11.37 1.25 -6.34
C LEU A 74 -11.76 0.63 -7.69
N LEU A 75 -11.85 -0.70 -7.74
CA LEU A 75 -12.38 -1.43 -8.88
C LEU A 75 -13.90 -1.56 -8.78
N ASN A 76 -14.62 -1.12 -9.80
CA ASN A 76 -16.06 -1.30 -9.92
C ASN A 76 -16.37 -2.44 -10.90
N GLU A 77 -17.55 -3.05 -10.74
CA GLU A 77 -18.05 -4.15 -11.57
C GLU A 77 -17.06 -5.32 -11.65
N PHE A 78 -16.39 -5.57 -10.53
CA PHE A 78 -15.55 -6.74 -10.33
C PHE A 78 -16.43 -7.85 -9.77
N ASP A 79 -16.59 -8.96 -10.51
CA ASP A 79 -17.26 -10.12 -9.95
C ASP A 79 -16.38 -10.75 -8.86
N TYR A 80 -17.00 -11.16 -7.76
CA TYR A 80 -16.30 -11.87 -6.71
C TYR A 80 -16.64 -13.35 -6.83
N ASP A 81 -15.61 -14.17 -7.01
CA ASP A 81 -15.69 -15.63 -6.96
C ASP A 81 -14.82 -16.13 -5.80
N ALA A 82 -15.43 -16.81 -4.83
CA ALA A 82 -14.74 -17.34 -3.66
C ALA A 82 -13.74 -18.46 -4.00
N GLY A 83 -13.83 -19.07 -5.18
CA GLY A 83 -12.93 -20.09 -5.68
C GLY A 83 -11.63 -19.54 -6.28
N VAL A 84 -11.57 -18.24 -6.57
CA VAL A 84 -10.44 -17.62 -7.27
C VAL A 84 -9.75 -16.59 -6.39
N ASP A 85 -8.45 -16.79 -6.17
CA ASP A 85 -7.60 -15.78 -5.55
C ASP A 85 -7.20 -14.74 -6.61
N ALA A 86 -8.04 -13.71 -6.76
CA ALA A 86 -7.83 -12.63 -7.72
C ALA A 86 -6.59 -11.75 -7.41
N ALA A 87 -5.98 -11.89 -6.23
CA ALA A 87 -4.81 -11.11 -5.82
C ALA A 87 -3.48 -11.84 -6.08
N ARG A 88 -3.52 -13.03 -6.67
CA ARG A 88 -2.37 -13.91 -6.85
C ARG A 88 -1.53 -13.64 -8.10
#